data_AF-A0A5Y6MEM6-F1
#
_entry.id   AF-A0A5Y6MEM6-F1
#
_cell.length_a   1.000
_cell.length_b   1.000
_cell.length_c   1.000
_cell.angle_alpha   90.00
_cell.angle_beta   90.00
_cell.angle_gamma   90.00
#
_symmetry.space_group_name_H-M   'P 1'
#
loop_
_entity.id
_entity.type
_entity.pdbx_description
1 polymer ?
#
loop_
_entity_poly.entity_id
_entity_poly.type
_entity_poly.pdbx_seq_one_letter_code
_entity_poly.pdbx_strand_id
1 'polypeptide(L)'
;MSQGIDLKKLVQEEAELEQRAIDSQFINVATKWFVIKKTSGISEVHADDIWRSLEKNVFPVIGQTPMAELTAQVRRQWNGLHRLSD
;
A
#
# COMPACT_ATOMS: atom_id res chain seq x y z
N MET A 1 22.03 -3.74 36.89
CA MET A 1 21.78 -2.69 35.89
C MET A 1 20.42 -2.96 35.29
N SER A 2 19.36 -2.29 35.75
CA SER A 2 18.05 -2.43 35.11
C SER A 2 18.08 -1.61 33.82
N GLN A 3 18.16 -2.28 32.67
CA GLN A 3 17.82 -1.67 31.40
C GLN A 3 16.32 -1.36 31.46
N GLY A 4 15.99 -0.17 31.94
CA GLY A 4 14.63 0.35 31.97
C GLY A 4 14.20 0.60 30.52
N ILE A 5 13.58 -0.39 29.91
CA ILE A 5 12.87 -0.21 28.66
C ILE A 5 11.76 0.81 28.95
N ASP A 6 11.86 2.00 28.34
CA ASP A 6 10.82 3.02 28.46
C ASP A 6 9.57 2.53 27.73
N LEU A 7 8.59 2.05 28.51
CA LEU A 7 7.31 1.53 28.01
C LEU A 7 6.59 2.55 27.12
N LYS A 8 6.73 3.86 27.38
CA LYS A 8 6.10 4.89 26.55
C LYS A 8 6.71 4.95 25.17
N LYS A 9 8.02 4.78 25.08
CA LYS A 9 8.74 4.77 23.80
C LYS A 9 8.34 3.57 22.96
N LEU A 10 8.21 2.38 23.56
CA LEU A 10 7.73 1.20 22.83
C LEU A 10 6.31 1.38 22.28
N VAL A 11 5.39 1.89 23.09
CA VAL A 11 4.00 2.14 22.66
C VAL A 11 3.96 3.15 21.51
N GLN A 12 4.79 4.21 21.57
CA GLN A 12 4.89 5.19 20.50
C GLN A 12 5.45 4.57 19.21
N GLU A 13 6.50 3.75 19.30
CA GLU A 13 7.09 3.07 18.15
C GLU A 13 6.11 2.10 17.50
N GLU A 14 5.34 1.35 18.29
CA GLU A 14 4.30 0.44 17.81
C GLU A 14 3.19 1.19 17.08
N ALA A 15 2.68 2.28 17.65
CA ALA A 15 1.68 3.13 17.01
C ALA A 15 2.18 3.74 15.69
N GLU A 16 3.45 4.14 15.61
CA GLU A 16 4.04 4.63 14.37
C GLU A 16 4.19 3.53 13.30
N LEU A 17 4.50 2.30 13.70
CA LEU A 17 4.55 1.16 12.78
C LEU A 17 3.17 0.83 12.25
N GLU A 18 2.15 0.81 13.11
CA GLU A 18 0.76 0.62 12.71
C GLU A 18 0.31 1.73 11.74
N GLN A 19 0.58 2.99 12.06
CA GLN A 19 0.22 4.11 11.20
C GLN A 19 0.92 4.03 9.85
N ARG A 20 2.20 3.66 9.82
CA ARG A 20 2.94 3.43 8.56
C ARG A 20 2.32 2.29 7.75
N ALA A 21 1.90 1.21 8.40
CA ALA A 21 1.23 0.10 7.74
C ALA A 21 -0.09 0.55 7.11
N ILE A 22 -0.92 1.31 7.85
CA ILE A 22 -2.18 1.90 7.37
C ILE A 22 -1.90 2.84 6.19
N ASP A 23 -0.99 3.80 6.34
CA ASP A 23 -0.66 4.78 5.29
C ASP A 23 -0.15 4.11 4.01
N SER A 24 0.50 2.95 4.16
CA SER A 24 1.03 2.14 3.06
C SER A 24 0.00 1.20 2.43
N GLN A 25 -1.24 1.13 2.93
CA GLN A 25 -2.28 0.31 2.31
C GLN A 25 -2.56 0.78 0.87
N PHE A 26 -2.82 -0.16 -0.02
CA PHE A 26 -3.04 0.12 -1.44
C PHE A 26 -4.13 1.19 -1.66
N ILE A 27 -5.23 1.13 -0.92
CA ILE A 27 -6.33 2.10 -1.04
C ILE A 27 -5.88 3.54 -0.72
N ASN A 28 -5.03 3.72 0.30
CA ASN A 28 -4.54 5.04 0.71
C ASN A 28 -3.54 5.59 -0.31
N VAL A 29 -2.68 4.73 -0.85
CA VAL A 29 -1.75 5.10 -1.93
C VAL A 29 -2.51 5.42 -3.22
N ALA A 30 -3.49 4.60 -3.59
CA ALA A 30 -4.34 4.80 -4.77
C ALA A 30 -5.15 6.10 -4.66
N THR A 31 -5.66 6.43 -3.48
CA THR A 31 -6.37 7.70 -3.23
C THR A 31 -5.44 8.89 -3.47
N LYS A 32 -4.23 8.88 -2.89
CA LYS A 32 -3.22 9.95 -3.08
C LYS A 32 -2.83 10.09 -4.56
N TRP A 33 -2.57 8.97 -5.25
CA TRP A 33 -2.28 8.95 -6.68
C TRP A 33 -3.44 9.51 -7.51
N PHE A 34 -4.68 9.16 -7.18
CA PHE A 34 -5.85 9.55 -7.96
C PHE A 34 -6.13 11.05 -7.88
N VAL A 35 -5.87 11.70 -6.73
CA VAL A 35 -5.92 13.17 -6.61
C VAL A 35 -4.97 13.84 -7.62
N ILE A 36 -3.73 13.34 -7.70
CA ILE A 36 -2.73 13.84 -8.66
C ILE A 36 -3.16 13.52 -10.10
N LYS A 37 -3.72 12.33 -10.33
CA LYS A 37 -4.10 11.90 -11.67
C LYS A 37 -5.26 12.73 -12.24
N LYS A 38 -6.22 13.12 -11.40
CA LYS A 38 -7.32 14.02 -11.80
C LYS A 38 -6.85 15.38 -12.30
N THR A 39 -5.75 15.91 -11.76
CA THR A 39 -5.20 17.20 -12.20
C THR A 39 -4.32 17.08 -13.45
N SER A 40 -4.00 15.86 -13.91
CA SER A 40 -3.11 15.63 -15.05
C SER A 40 -3.81 15.61 -16.41
N GLY A 41 -5.00 16.20 -16.54
CA GLY A 41 -5.71 16.33 -17.82
C GLY A 41 -6.60 15.15 -18.23
N ILE A 42 -7.01 14.28 -17.29
CA ILE A 42 -8.11 13.33 -17.55
C ILE A 42 -9.45 14.05 -17.43
N SER A 43 -10.42 13.73 -18.30
CA SER A 43 -11.78 14.28 -18.15
C SER A 43 -12.44 13.71 -16.89
N GLU A 44 -13.39 14.44 -16.31
CA GLU A 44 -14.15 14.01 -15.14
C GLU A 44 -14.81 12.63 -15.30
N VAL A 45 -15.49 12.39 -16.43
CA VAL A 45 -16.14 11.09 -16.72
C VAL A 45 -15.14 9.93 -16.67
N HIS A 46 -14.01 10.06 -17.35
CA HIS A 46 -12.96 9.04 -17.31
C HIS A 46 -12.34 8.87 -15.93
N ALA A 47 -12.23 9.94 -15.13
CA ALA A 47 -11.77 9.85 -13.75
C ALA A 47 -12.74 8.98 -12.91
N ASP A 48 -14.04 9.27 -12.99
CA ASP A 48 -15.06 8.53 -12.26
C ASP A 48 -15.08 7.04 -12.65
N ASP A 49 -14.94 6.75 -13.94
CA ASP A 49 -14.89 5.36 -14.42
C ASP A 49 -13.67 4.60 -13.89
N ILE A 50 -12.50 5.25 -13.84
CA ILE A 50 -11.29 4.68 -13.22
C ILE A 50 -11.54 4.37 -11.74
N TRP A 51 -12.08 5.34 -10.99
CA TRP A 51 -12.30 5.17 -9.56
C TRP A 51 -13.32 4.07 -9.25
N ARG A 52 -14.45 4.05 -9.97
CA ARG A 52 -15.48 3.00 -9.87
C ARG A 52 -14.91 1.61 -10.16
N SER A 53 -14.01 1.49 -11.14
CA SER A 53 -13.35 0.22 -11.44
C SER A 53 -12.44 -0.24 -10.29
N LEU A 54 -11.70 0.70 -9.67
CA LEU A 54 -10.87 0.40 -8.50
C LEU A 54 -11.74 -0.05 -7.31
N GLU A 55 -12.81 0.68 -7.01
CA GLU A 55 -13.77 0.34 -5.94
C GLU A 55 -14.41 -1.02 -6.13
N LYS A 56 -14.81 -1.34 -7.38
CA LYS A 56 -15.52 -2.58 -7.68
C LYS A 56 -14.59 -3.79 -7.73
N ASN A 57 -13.41 -3.65 -8.33
CA ASN A 57 -12.62 -4.81 -8.76
C ASN A 57 -11.30 -4.97 -8.01
N VAL A 58 -10.72 -3.88 -7.48
CA VAL A 58 -9.37 -3.90 -6.93
C VAL A 58 -9.37 -3.77 -5.41
N PHE A 59 -10.07 -2.77 -4.87
CA PHE A 59 -10.12 -2.54 -3.42
C PHE A 59 -10.67 -3.72 -2.61
N PRO A 60 -11.67 -4.49 -3.08
CA PRO A 60 -12.14 -5.67 -2.34
C PRO A 60 -11.09 -6.77 -2.21
N VAL A 61 -10.10 -6.81 -3.12
CA VAL A 61 -9.09 -7.87 -3.16
C VAL A 61 -7.82 -7.46 -2.42
N ILE A 62 -7.33 -6.24 -2.65
CA ILE A 62 -6.01 -5.80 -2.15
C ILE A 62 -6.02 -4.42 -1.48
N GLY A 63 -7.18 -3.78 -1.31
CA GLY A 63 -7.26 -2.39 -0.84
C GLY A 63 -6.61 -2.16 0.52
N GLN A 64 -6.79 -3.11 1.44
CA GLN A 64 -6.21 -3.06 2.79
C GLN A 64 -4.80 -3.66 2.90
N THR A 65 -4.26 -4.18 1.79
CA THR A 65 -2.92 -4.80 1.78
C THR A 65 -1.85 -3.70 1.74
N PRO A 66 -0.86 -3.73 2.65
CA PRO A 66 0.30 -2.84 2.60
C PRO A 66 1.10 -3.00 1.30
N MET A 67 1.56 -1.91 0.70
CA MET A 67 2.34 -1.91 -0.55
C MET A 67 3.62 -2.75 -0.46
N ALA A 68 4.25 -2.80 0.72
CA ALA A 68 5.44 -3.60 0.95
C ALA A 68 5.17 -5.10 0.72
N GLU A 69 4.00 -5.58 1.11
CA GLU A 69 3.60 -6.97 0.94
C GLU A 69 3.33 -7.31 -0.52
N LEU A 70 2.58 -6.45 -1.23
CA LEU A 70 2.31 -6.58 -2.67
C LEU A 70 3.62 -6.64 -3.48
N THR A 71 4.54 -5.72 -3.21
CA THR A 71 5.83 -5.64 -3.89
C THR A 71 6.69 -6.87 -3.61
N ALA A 72 6.67 -7.36 -2.36
CA ALA A 72 7.38 -8.56 -1.98
C ALA A 72 6.85 -9.80 -2.70
N GLN A 73 5.53 -9.93 -2.87
CA GLN A 73 4.93 -11.02 -3.64
C GLN A 73 5.37 -11.01 -5.10
N VAL A 74 5.29 -9.85 -5.76
CA VAL A 74 5.75 -9.71 -7.15
C VAL A 74 7.23 -10.06 -7.29
N ARG A 75 8.06 -9.57 -6.36
CA ARG A 75 9.50 -9.88 -6.35
C ARG A 75 9.76 -11.38 -6.16
N ARG A 76 9.02 -12.06 -5.28
CA ARG A 76 9.12 -13.51 -5.09
C ARG A 76 8.76 -14.28 -6.36
N GLN A 77 7.68 -13.89 -7.04
CA GLN A 77 7.29 -14.49 -8.31
C GLN A 77 8.37 -14.30 -9.38
N TRP A 78 8.93 -13.09 -9.49
CA TRP A 78 9.99 -12.77 -10.44
C TRP A 78 11.26 -13.60 -10.23
N ASN A 79 11.73 -13.68 -8.97
CA ASN A 79 12.91 -14.47 -8.60
C ASN A 79 12.69 -15.98 -8.83
N GLY A 80 11.45 -16.46 -8.66
CA GLY A 80 11.08 -17.85 -8.94
C GLY A 80 11.13 -18.17 -10.45
N LEU A 81 10.70 -17.24 -11.30
CA LEU A 81 10.76 -17.41 -12.76
C LEU A 81 12.20 -17.44 -13.29
N HIS A 82 13.09 -16.59 -12.76
CA HIS A 82 14.49 -16.54 -13.20
C HIS A 82 15.29 -17.78 -12.78
N ARG A 83 14.91 -18.44 -11.68
CA ARG A 83 15.56 -19.68 -11.21
C ARG A 83 15.23 -20.91 -12.07
N LEU A 84 14.22 -20.84 -12.94
CA LEU A 84 13.83 -21.96 -13.84
C LEU A 84 14.43 -21.84 -15.25
N SER A 85 15.17 -20.77 -15.52
CA SER A 85 15.81 -20.48 -16.81
C SER A 85 17.34 -20.60 -16.80
N ASP A 86 17.93 -20.93 -15.65
CA ASP A 86 19.35 -21.28 -15.46
C ASP A 86 19.49 -22.80 -15.22
#